data_AF-A0A410JSL6-F1
#
_entry.id   AF-A0A410JSL6-F1
#
_cell.length_a   1.000
_cell.length_b   1.000
_cell.length_c   1.000
_cell.angle_alpha   90.00
_cell.angle_beta   90.00
_cell.angle_gamma   90.00
#
_symmetry.space_group_name_H-M   'P 1'
#
loop_
_entity.id
_entity.type
_entity.pdbx_description
1 polymer ?
#
loop_
_entity_poly.entity_id
_entity_poly.type
_entity_poly.pdbx_seq_one_letter_code
_entity_poly.pdbx_strand_id
1 'polypeptide(L)'
;MHYRTHCCEHHKPIKLSRQSDGGFLSGLIEDYIRNVFEERKVSEAQREALWEYYYQQLSSAVDLGYAPTLEHYSEDLALSLKRNIAEFSAFKETSFRKQLEASLSENGRVLSWKEFKQKAEALNIEYNHRWLKTEYDQTIATATQAGKYQEYLENKHLYPNLKYKTIGDHRVREKHKQWDELILPVEHPFWKTHLPPNDWGCRCYVVPTDEEPNREIQNDTPLKETFANNPALNGKIFPTSGYLTFGGLSPETIEKIIDWSHEMFKRAERYAKNYASYLKYKRNKDYTNVLFDKKTGGMQATHKLHNFDDVGGTYEKYVQKIGYKYGNSVILDIEIHNIHKLKNTDGYWNGLKMEIAGTETGTANNIRNGLKHCASKKTTEVAVLYFPNNNFSKTIFEEGLAKYNGLWKDPKQFKKFKKIICISDGKIVYQKSH
;
A
#
# COMPACT_ATOMS: atom_id res chain seq x y z
N MET A 1 22.28 -12.95 -12.29
CA MET A 1 23.17 -11.77 -12.24
C MET A 1 23.09 -11.25 -10.81
N HIS A 2 24.20 -11.30 -10.07
CA HIS A 2 24.20 -11.18 -8.61
C HIS A 2 24.86 -9.86 -8.23
N TYR A 3 24.09 -9.00 -7.59
CA TYR A 3 24.55 -7.76 -6.98
C TYR A 3 25.50 -8.14 -5.83
N ARG A 4 26.81 -8.01 -6.05
CA ARG A 4 27.81 -8.04 -4.98
C ARG A 4 28.23 -6.60 -4.73
N THR A 5 27.61 -5.96 -3.76
CA THR A 5 28.18 -4.78 -3.10
C THR A 5 29.32 -5.29 -2.21
N HIS A 6 30.54 -4.77 -2.42
CA HIS A 6 31.72 -5.09 -1.62
C HIS A 6 31.66 -4.54 -0.17
N CYS A 7 30.47 -4.44 0.43
CA CYS A 7 30.32 -3.92 1.80
C CYS A 7 29.59 -4.86 2.77
N CYS A 8 29.03 -6.00 2.34
CA CYS A 8 28.46 -6.98 3.26
C CYS A 8 28.72 -8.40 2.74
N GLU A 9 29.58 -9.16 3.42
CA GLU A 9 29.72 -10.59 3.15
C GLU A 9 28.44 -11.34 3.58
N HIS A 10 28.00 -12.28 2.73
CA HIS A 10 26.90 -13.22 2.93
C HIS A 10 25.45 -12.72 2.73
N HIS A 11 25.08 -12.37 1.48
CA HIS A 11 23.71 -12.60 1.02
C HIS A 11 23.72 -13.51 -0.21
N LYS A 12 23.08 -14.68 -0.10
CA LYS A 12 22.82 -15.55 -1.25
C LYS A 12 21.87 -14.81 -2.19
N PRO A 13 22.20 -14.70 -3.48
CA PRO A 13 21.33 -13.99 -4.40
C PRO A 13 20.04 -14.77 -4.68
N ILE A 14 18.91 -14.07 -4.55
CA ILE A 14 17.60 -14.63 -4.82
C ILE A 14 17.46 -14.88 -6.33
N LYS A 15 17.33 -16.16 -6.71
CA LYS A 15 16.90 -16.58 -8.04
C LYS A 15 15.38 -16.45 -8.11
N LEU A 16 14.86 -15.46 -8.84
CA LEU A 16 13.49 -15.48 -9.35
C LEU A 16 13.42 -16.50 -10.50
N SER A 17 13.52 -17.78 -10.17
CA SER A 17 13.27 -18.87 -11.10
C SER A 17 11.81 -19.32 -10.99
N ARG A 18 11.28 -19.94 -12.05
CA ARG A 18 9.93 -20.53 -12.19
C ARG A 18 9.44 -21.41 -11.00
N GLN A 19 10.29 -21.68 -10.02
CA GLN A 19 10.02 -22.45 -8.80
C GLN A 19 9.81 -21.58 -7.53
N SER A 20 10.13 -20.28 -7.53
CA SER A 20 10.12 -19.47 -6.29
C SER A 20 8.74 -19.03 -5.82
N ASP A 21 7.70 -19.12 -6.66
CA ASP A 21 6.31 -18.73 -6.36
C ASP A 21 5.35 -19.93 -6.32
N GLY A 22 5.86 -21.16 -6.40
CA GLY A 22 5.03 -22.36 -6.45
C GLY A 22 4.09 -22.45 -7.68
N GLY A 23 4.35 -21.69 -8.74
CA GLY A 23 3.51 -21.64 -9.94
C GLY A 23 2.31 -20.68 -9.85
N PHE A 24 2.18 -19.91 -8.76
CA PHE A 24 1.08 -18.96 -8.59
C PHE A 24 1.00 -17.89 -9.69
N LEU A 25 2.11 -17.21 -10.00
CA LEU A 25 2.15 -16.22 -11.08
C LEU A 25 1.85 -16.88 -12.43
N SER A 26 2.41 -18.08 -12.66
CA SER A 26 2.20 -18.80 -13.91
C SER A 26 0.72 -19.12 -14.14
N GLY A 27 0.02 -19.63 -13.12
CA GLY A 27 -1.42 -19.88 -13.19
C GLY A 27 -2.23 -18.60 -13.35
N LEU A 28 -1.90 -17.56 -12.56
CA LEU A 28 -2.56 -16.26 -12.64
C LEU A 28 -2.45 -15.65 -14.05
N ILE A 29 -1.25 -15.66 -14.65
CA ILE A 29 -1.04 -15.14 -16.01
C ILE A 29 -1.73 -16.00 -17.06
N GLU A 30 -1.75 -17.33 -16.91
CA GLU A 30 -2.48 -18.20 -17.82
C GLU A 30 -3.98 -17.87 -17.83
N ASP A 31 -4.60 -17.71 -16.65
CA ASP A 31 -6.00 -17.29 -16.51
C ASP A 31 -6.23 -15.88 -17.08
N TYR A 32 -5.26 -14.98 -16.88
CA TYR A 32 -5.28 -13.62 -17.41
C TYR A 32 -5.32 -13.63 -18.95
N ILE A 33 -4.41 -14.38 -19.58
CA ILE A 33 -4.30 -14.52 -21.04
C ILE A 33 -5.57 -15.15 -21.62
N ARG A 34 -6.06 -16.22 -20.98
CA ARG A 34 -7.27 -16.92 -21.42
C ARG A 34 -8.49 -16.02 -21.40
N ASN A 35 -8.71 -15.27 -20.32
CA ASN A 35 -9.85 -14.36 -20.21
C ASN A 35 -9.77 -13.18 -21.20
N VAL A 36 -8.57 -12.65 -21.46
CA VAL A 36 -8.42 -11.64 -22.52
C VAL A 36 -8.86 -12.19 -23.88
N PHE A 37 -8.54 -13.45 -24.19
CA PHE A 37 -8.93 -14.07 -25.45
C PHE A 37 -10.42 -14.41 -25.55
N GLU A 38 -10.94 -15.13 -24.56
CA GLU A 38 -12.29 -15.70 -24.56
C GLU A 38 -13.35 -14.64 -24.25
N GLU A 39 -13.08 -13.78 -23.28
CA GLU A 39 -14.06 -12.87 -22.68
C GLU A 39 -13.83 -11.40 -23.06
N ARG A 40 -12.70 -11.08 -23.71
CA ARG A 40 -12.27 -9.71 -24.06
C ARG A 40 -12.23 -8.76 -22.86
N LYS A 41 -12.08 -9.31 -21.66
CA LYS A 41 -12.05 -8.59 -20.38
C LYS A 41 -11.23 -9.37 -19.36
N VAL A 42 -10.76 -8.67 -18.34
CA VAL A 42 -10.15 -9.26 -17.15
C VAL A 42 -10.98 -8.84 -15.95
N SER A 43 -11.29 -9.80 -15.06
CA SER A 43 -12.07 -9.49 -13.86
C SER A 43 -11.27 -8.60 -12.89
N GLU A 44 -11.96 -7.77 -12.11
CA GLU A 44 -11.31 -6.93 -11.09
C GLU A 44 -10.45 -7.76 -10.13
N ALA A 45 -10.93 -8.93 -9.71
CA ALA A 45 -10.18 -9.84 -8.84
C ALA A 45 -8.84 -10.31 -9.45
N GLN A 46 -8.78 -10.57 -10.75
CA GLN A 46 -7.53 -10.94 -11.43
C GLN A 46 -6.57 -9.75 -11.54
N ARG A 47 -7.10 -8.55 -11.79
CA ARG A 47 -6.30 -7.32 -11.81
C ARG A 47 -5.71 -7.02 -10.44
N GLU A 48 -6.52 -7.13 -9.38
CA GLU A 48 -6.08 -7.00 -8.00
C GLU A 48 -5.01 -8.04 -7.64
N ALA A 49 -5.18 -9.30 -8.03
CA ALA A 49 -4.20 -10.36 -7.77
C ALA A 49 -2.85 -10.11 -8.46
N LEU A 50 -2.87 -9.63 -9.71
CA LEU A 50 -1.63 -9.34 -10.45
C LEU A 50 -0.93 -8.09 -9.90
N TRP A 51 -1.71 -7.06 -9.58
CA TRP A 51 -1.21 -5.89 -8.86
C TRP A 51 -0.57 -6.29 -7.53
N GLU A 52 -1.23 -7.13 -6.74
CA GLU A 52 -0.76 -7.57 -5.43
C GLU A 52 0.55 -8.34 -5.57
N TYR A 53 0.65 -9.22 -6.57
CA TYR A 53 1.90 -9.91 -6.85
C TYR A 53 3.06 -8.93 -7.12
N TYR A 54 2.88 -7.96 -8.03
CA TYR A 54 3.92 -6.95 -8.29
C TYR A 54 4.25 -6.13 -7.04
N TYR A 55 3.22 -5.64 -6.35
CA TYR A 55 3.37 -4.84 -5.15
C TYR A 55 4.12 -5.60 -4.06
N GLN A 56 3.81 -6.86 -3.80
CA GLN A 56 4.51 -7.67 -2.79
C GLN A 56 5.99 -7.87 -3.16
N GLN A 57 6.29 -8.21 -4.42
CA GLN A 57 7.69 -8.36 -4.86
C GLN A 57 8.46 -7.06 -4.68
N LEU A 58 7.94 -5.94 -5.17
CA LEU A 58 8.65 -4.67 -5.16
C LEU A 58 8.66 -3.99 -3.77
N SER A 59 7.59 -4.11 -2.98
CA SER A 59 7.58 -3.60 -1.60
C SER A 59 8.55 -4.37 -0.70
N SER A 60 8.73 -5.68 -0.92
CA SER A 60 9.78 -6.44 -0.24
C SER A 60 11.19 -5.96 -0.64
N ALA A 61 11.39 -5.53 -1.89
CA ALA A 61 12.63 -4.89 -2.31
C ALA A 61 12.87 -3.53 -1.62
N VAL A 62 11.81 -2.77 -1.32
CA VAL A 62 11.93 -1.57 -0.47
C VAL A 62 12.41 -1.96 0.93
N ASP A 63 11.85 -3.00 1.53
CA ASP A 63 12.26 -3.47 2.87
C ASP A 63 13.71 -3.97 2.91
N LEU A 64 14.22 -4.52 1.81
CA LEU A 64 15.63 -4.93 1.69
C LEU A 64 16.58 -3.74 1.52
N GLY A 65 16.18 -2.71 0.78
CA GLY A 65 17.01 -1.52 0.56
C GLY A 65 16.92 -0.50 1.70
N TYR A 66 15.77 -0.40 2.37
CA TYR A 66 15.48 0.58 3.41
C TYR A 66 14.86 -0.11 4.63
N ALA A 67 15.69 -0.90 5.33
CA ALA A 67 15.23 -1.76 6.40
C ALA A 67 14.96 -0.99 7.72
N PRO A 68 13.99 -1.44 8.53
CA PRO A 68 13.72 -0.87 9.87
C PRO A 68 14.89 -0.94 10.87
N THR A 69 15.96 -1.67 10.53
CA THR A 69 17.18 -1.80 11.35
C THR A 69 18.19 -0.69 11.09
N LEU A 70 17.95 0.19 10.10
CA LEU A 70 18.81 1.34 9.84
C LEU A 70 18.69 2.37 10.97
N GLU A 71 19.81 2.99 11.34
CA GLU A 71 19.87 3.99 12.42
C GLU A 71 18.94 5.17 12.17
N HIS A 72 18.91 5.68 10.93
CA HIS A 72 18.07 6.81 10.51
C HIS A 72 16.79 6.37 9.77
N TYR A 73 16.24 5.20 10.11
CA TYR A 73 14.99 4.72 9.52
C TYR A 73 13.81 5.64 9.85
N SER A 74 13.00 5.94 8.83
CA SER A 74 11.76 6.70 8.91
C SER A 74 10.60 5.85 8.38
N GLU A 75 9.64 5.54 9.25
CA GLU A 75 8.43 4.82 8.86
C GLU A 75 7.63 5.58 7.80
N ASP A 76 7.57 6.92 7.90
CA ASP A 76 6.88 7.77 6.93
C ASP A 76 7.54 7.71 5.55
N LEU A 77 8.88 7.71 5.49
CA LEU A 77 9.60 7.56 4.23
C LEU A 77 9.37 6.16 3.64
N ALA A 78 9.47 5.11 4.45
CA ALA A 78 9.21 3.74 4.01
C ALA A 78 7.78 3.59 3.45
N LEU A 79 6.78 4.17 4.11
CA LEU A 79 5.40 4.19 3.65
C LEU A 79 5.24 4.97 2.34
N SER A 80 5.91 6.12 2.21
CA SER A 80 5.89 6.91 0.96
C SER A 80 6.49 6.12 -0.21
N LEU A 81 7.64 5.48 -0.01
CA LEU A 81 8.29 4.64 -1.01
C LEU A 81 7.39 3.47 -1.43
N LYS A 82 6.77 2.78 -0.47
CA LYS A 82 5.84 1.67 -0.76
C LYS A 82 4.56 2.15 -1.44
N ARG A 83 4.03 3.33 -1.10
CA ARG A 83 2.89 3.92 -1.82
C ARG A 83 3.24 4.20 -3.29
N ASN A 84 4.44 4.70 -3.57
CA ASN A 84 4.89 4.88 -4.94
C ASN A 84 5.07 3.53 -5.68
N ILE A 85 5.49 2.46 -4.99
CA ILE A 85 5.49 1.10 -5.56
C ILE A 85 4.07 0.60 -5.86
N ALA A 86 3.07 0.93 -5.03
CA ALA A 86 1.68 0.61 -5.29
C ALA A 86 1.17 1.27 -6.58
N GLU A 87 1.47 2.55 -6.79
CA GLU A 87 1.16 3.28 -8.02
C GLU A 87 1.87 2.63 -9.23
N PHE A 88 3.17 2.40 -9.13
CA PHE A 88 3.96 1.76 -10.19
C PHE A 88 3.40 0.39 -10.58
N SER A 89 3.03 -0.43 -9.60
CA SER A 89 2.44 -1.77 -9.81
C SER A 89 1.10 -1.69 -10.53
N ALA A 90 0.29 -0.66 -10.28
CA ALA A 90 -0.98 -0.43 -10.96
C ALA A 90 -0.81 -0.01 -12.42
N PHE A 91 0.17 0.86 -12.70
CA PHE A 91 0.52 1.20 -14.07
C PHE A 91 1.11 0.01 -14.83
N LYS A 92 1.96 -0.80 -14.19
CA LYS A 92 2.51 -2.02 -14.78
C LYS A 92 1.42 -3.02 -15.15
N GLU A 93 0.50 -3.32 -14.23
CA GLU A 93 -0.68 -4.17 -14.49
C GLU A 93 -1.51 -3.65 -15.67
N THR A 94 -1.83 -2.36 -15.64
CA THR A 94 -2.65 -1.74 -16.68
C THR A 94 -1.96 -1.79 -18.04
N SER A 95 -0.66 -1.53 -18.09
CA SER A 95 0.13 -1.60 -19.31
C SER A 95 0.17 -3.02 -19.87
N PHE A 96 0.47 -4.01 -19.02
CA PHE A 96 0.47 -5.42 -19.43
C PHE A 96 -0.88 -5.85 -20.00
N ARG A 97 -1.98 -5.49 -19.32
CA ARG A 97 -3.34 -5.77 -19.76
C ARG A 97 -3.63 -5.19 -21.14
N LYS A 98 -3.32 -3.91 -21.34
CA LYS A 98 -3.57 -3.21 -22.60
C LYS A 98 -2.74 -3.78 -23.74
N GLN A 99 -1.52 -4.22 -23.48
CA GLN A 99 -0.69 -4.87 -24.50
C GLN A 99 -1.22 -6.25 -24.88
N LEU A 100 -1.74 -7.02 -23.91
CA LEU A 100 -2.46 -8.26 -24.21
C LEU A 100 -3.71 -7.97 -25.06
N GLU A 101 -4.54 -7.01 -24.67
CA GLU A 101 -5.73 -6.61 -25.42
C GLU A 101 -5.38 -6.16 -26.85
N ALA A 102 -4.34 -5.35 -27.02
CA ALA A 102 -3.87 -4.91 -28.34
C ALA A 102 -3.34 -6.07 -29.20
N SER A 103 -2.77 -7.11 -28.58
CA SER A 103 -2.26 -8.28 -29.29
C SER A 103 -3.34 -9.25 -29.77
N LEU A 104 -4.62 -9.01 -29.44
CA LEU A 104 -5.76 -9.82 -29.91
C LEU A 104 -5.98 -9.73 -31.42
N SER A 105 -5.56 -8.64 -32.04
CA SER A 105 -5.68 -8.41 -33.47
C SER A 105 -4.37 -7.91 -34.08
N GLU A 106 -4.21 -8.16 -35.36
CA GLU A 106 -3.09 -7.67 -36.15
C GLU A 106 -3.59 -7.31 -37.54
N ASN A 107 -3.25 -6.11 -38.01
CA ASN A 107 -3.67 -5.60 -39.32
C ASN A 107 -5.18 -5.73 -39.57
N GLY A 108 -6.00 -5.49 -38.54
CA GLY A 108 -7.46 -5.57 -38.62
C GLY A 108 -8.05 -7.00 -38.53
N ARG A 109 -7.22 -8.04 -38.46
CA ARG A 109 -7.65 -9.43 -38.29
C ARG A 109 -7.55 -9.87 -36.83
N VAL A 110 -8.60 -10.51 -36.30
CA VAL A 110 -8.54 -11.18 -35.00
C VAL A 110 -7.68 -12.45 -35.10
N LEU A 111 -6.72 -12.59 -34.19
CA LEU A 111 -5.81 -13.73 -34.15
C LEU A 111 -6.52 -14.98 -33.62
N SER A 112 -6.09 -16.16 -34.09
CA SER A 112 -6.47 -17.44 -33.49
C SER A 112 -5.87 -17.60 -32.09
N TRP A 113 -6.39 -18.52 -31.28
CA TRP A 113 -5.85 -18.79 -29.93
C TRP A 113 -4.35 -19.09 -29.96
N LYS A 114 -3.90 -19.91 -30.92
CA LYS A 114 -2.48 -20.27 -31.06
C LYS A 114 -1.60 -19.04 -31.33
N GLU A 115 -2.01 -18.18 -32.27
CA GLU A 115 -1.28 -16.98 -32.65
C GLU A 115 -1.25 -15.96 -31.51
N PHE A 116 -2.40 -15.70 -30.87
CA PHE A 116 -2.50 -14.80 -29.73
C PHE A 116 -1.67 -15.30 -28.55
N LYS A 117 -1.79 -16.59 -28.20
CA LYS A 117 -1.07 -17.19 -27.06
C LYS A 117 0.44 -17.03 -27.22
N GLN A 118 0.98 -17.21 -28.43
CA GLN A 118 2.40 -17.00 -28.70
C GLN A 118 2.84 -15.55 -28.41
N LYS A 119 2.05 -14.55 -28.82
CA LYS A 119 2.34 -13.14 -28.52
C LYS A 119 2.19 -12.83 -27.03
N ALA A 120 1.16 -13.36 -26.40
CA ALA A 120 0.90 -13.19 -24.98
C ALA A 120 2.00 -13.79 -24.10
N GLU A 121 2.53 -14.96 -24.46
CA GLU A 121 3.67 -15.58 -23.79
C GLU A 121 4.95 -14.75 -23.93
N ALA A 122 5.20 -14.16 -25.10
CA ALA A 122 6.31 -13.24 -25.29
C ALA A 122 6.18 -11.99 -24.39
N LEU A 123 4.98 -11.40 -24.31
CA LEU A 123 4.70 -10.29 -23.39
C LEU A 123 4.91 -10.69 -21.92
N ASN A 124 4.48 -11.90 -21.53
CA ASN A 124 4.70 -12.41 -20.18
C ASN A 124 6.21 -12.52 -19.85
N ILE A 125 7.03 -13.02 -20.79
CA ILE A 125 8.49 -13.12 -20.61
C ILE A 125 9.10 -11.73 -20.37
N GLU A 126 8.68 -10.72 -21.14
CA GLU A 126 9.18 -9.36 -20.96
C GLU A 126 8.71 -8.75 -19.64
N TYR A 127 7.40 -8.64 -19.42
CA TYR A 127 6.85 -7.92 -18.25
C TYR A 127 7.14 -8.62 -16.93
N ASN A 128 6.90 -9.93 -16.86
CA ASN A 128 6.76 -10.65 -15.59
C ASN A 128 8.01 -11.44 -15.20
N HIS A 129 8.96 -11.56 -16.12
CA HIS A 129 10.25 -12.18 -15.83
C HIS A 129 11.41 -11.17 -15.97
N ARG A 130 11.62 -10.60 -17.17
CA ARG A 130 12.79 -9.74 -17.45
C ARG A 130 12.68 -8.37 -16.77
N TRP A 131 11.58 -7.66 -17.01
CA TRP A 131 11.37 -6.31 -16.51
C TRP A 131 11.12 -6.33 -15.01
N LEU A 132 10.27 -7.24 -14.51
CA LEU A 132 10.04 -7.37 -13.07
C LEU A 132 11.34 -7.63 -12.28
N LYS A 133 12.26 -8.46 -12.82
CA LYS A 133 13.57 -8.66 -12.17
C LYS A 133 14.40 -7.37 -12.13
N THR A 134 14.38 -6.61 -13.21
CA THR A 134 15.13 -5.35 -13.34
C THR A 134 14.56 -4.27 -12.42
N GLU A 135 13.24 -4.18 -12.34
CA GLU A 135 12.52 -3.26 -11.44
C GLU A 135 12.75 -3.60 -9.98
N TYR A 136 12.80 -4.89 -9.64
CA TYR A 136 13.15 -5.35 -8.30
C TYR A 136 14.55 -4.90 -7.89
N ASP A 137 15.56 -5.13 -8.75
CA ASP A 137 16.94 -4.72 -8.47
C ASP A 137 17.09 -3.19 -8.38
N GLN A 138 16.40 -2.47 -9.27
CA GLN A 138 16.31 -1.00 -9.22
C GLN A 138 15.68 -0.52 -7.91
N THR A 139 14.60 -1.18 -7.45
CA THR A 139 13.90 -0.80 -6.23
C THR A 139 14.81 -0.92 -5.01
N ILE A 140 15.56 -2.03 -4.89
CA ILE A 140 16.55 -2.20 -3.81
C ILE A 140 17.59 -1.08 -3.87
N ALA A 141 18.18 -0.84 -5.04
CA ALA A 141 19.24 0.15 -5.21
C ALA A 141 18.75 1.57 -4.84
N THR A 142 17.58 1.97 -5.34
CA THR A 142 16.98 3.28 -5.04
C THR A 142 16.62 3.40 -3.55
N ALA A 143 15.99 2.39 -2.95
CA ALA A 143 15.64 2.40 -1.52
C ALA A 143 16.90 2.49 -0.63
N THR A 144 17.97 1.78 -1.00
CA THR A 144 19.28 1.86 -0.32
C THR A 144 19.83 3.28 -0.33
N GLN A 145 19.71 3.96 -1.47
CA GLN A 145 20.22 5.32 -1.63
C GLN A 145 19.37 6.35 -0.87
N ALA A 146 18.10 6.05 -0.61
CA ALA A 146 17.27 6.86 0.28
C ALA A 146 17.83 6.88 1.71
N GLY A 147 18.14 5.70 2.27
CA GLY A 147 18.71 5.60 3.61
C GLY A 147 20.10 6.21 3.72
N LYS A 148 20.97 5.95 2.74
CA LYS A 148 22.31 6.55 2.70
C LYS A 148 22.27 8.08 2.65
N TYR A 149 21.36 8.66 1.88
CA TYR A 149 21.28 10.11 1.79
C TYR A 149 20.83 10.75 3.12
N GLN A 150 19.97 10.08 3.91
CA GLN A 150 19.67 10.55 5.28
C GLN A 150 20.93 10.51 6.16
N GLU A 151 21.69 9.42 6.12
CA GLU A 151 22.97 9.31 6.83
C GLU A 151 23.96 10.40 6.41
N TYR A 152 24.01 10.77 5.13
CA TYR A 152 24.85 11.85 4.64
C TYR A 152 24.45 13.21 5.20
N LEU A 153 23.15 13.49 5.33
CA LEU A 153 22.66 14.73 5.91
C LEU A 153 22.99 14.84 7.41
N GLU A 154 22.86 13.75 8.16
CA GLU A 154 23.20 13.71 9.59
C GLU A 154 24.71 13.91 9.81
N ASN A 155 25.54 13.31 8.95
CA ASN A 155 27.00 13.36 9.05
C ASN A 155 27.64 14.54 8.31
N LYS A 156 26.86 15.50 7.80
CA LYS A 156 27.40 16.63 7.01
C LYS A 156 28.37 17.55 7.76
N HIS A 157 28.37 17.48 9.08
CA HIS A 157 29.31 18.20 9.94
C HIS A 157 30.73 17.60 9.90
N LEU A 158 30.87 16.32 9.57
CA LEU A 158 32.14 15.63 9.35
C LEU A 158 32.49 15.60 7.86
N TYR A 159 31.49 15.32 7.02
CA TYR A 159 31.63 15.17 5.58
C TYR A 159 30.64 16.09 4.85
N PRO A 160 30.95 17.39 4.70
CA PRO A 160 30.03 18.37 4.12
C PRO A 160 29.70 18.13 2.64
N ASN A 161 30.51 17.33 1.96
CA ASN A 161 30.44 17.14 0.52
C ASN A 161 30.19 15.66 0.15
N LEU A 162 29.65 15.46 -1.05
CA LEU A 162 29.42 14.17 -1.66
C LEU A 162 30.26 14.06 -2.93
N LYS A 163 30.95 12.94 -3.09
CA LYS A 163 31.71 12.59 -4.30
C LYS A 163 30.97 11.53 -5.11
N TYR A 164 30.64 11.87 -6.35
CA TYR A 164 30.05 10.94 -7.31
C TYR A 164 31.12 9.97 -7.83
N LYS A 165 30.79 8.69 -7.87
CA LYS A 165 31.68 7.63 -8.33
C LYS A 165 30.99 6.69 -9.30
N THR A 166 31.74 6.26 -10.30
CA THR A 166 31.38 5.15 -11.18
C THR A 166 32.21 3.91 -10.84
N ILE A 167 31.82 2.75 -11.36
CA ILE A 167 32.65 1.54 -11.26
C ILE A 167 33.81 1.53 -12.29
N GLY A 168 33.91 2.55 -13.15
CA GLY A 168 35.02 2.76 -14.08
C GLY A 168 35.13 1.79 -15.26
N ASP A 169 34.22 0.82 -15.43
CA ASP A 169 34.32 -0.17 -16.51
C ASP A 169 33.63 0.27 -17.82
N HIS A 170 33.80 -0.55 -18.87
CA HIS A 170 33.25 -0.30 -20.20
C HIS A 170 31.71 -0.30 -20.29
N ARG A 171 31.00 -0.77 -19.26
CA ARG A 171 29.52 -0.77 -19.21
C ARG A 171 28.97 0.46 -18.49
N VAL A 172 29.83 1.34 -17.97
CA VAL A 172 29.41 2.67 -17.51
C VAL A 172 29.00 3.49 -18.72
N ARG A 173 27.77 4.03 -18.70
CA ARG A 173 27.25 4.90 -19.76
C ARG A 173 28.09 6.17 -19.84
N GLU A 174 28.36 6.63 -21.06
CA GLU A 174 29.23 7.79 -21.29
C GLU A 174 28.76 9.05 -20.53
N LYS A 175 27.45 9.29 -20.53
CA LYS A 175 26.85 10.39 -19.75
C LYS A 175 27.20 10.33 -18.26
N HIS A 176 27.28 9.14 -17.67
CA HIS A 176 27.57 9.00 -16.24
C HIS A 176 29.06 9.18 -15.92
N LYS A 177 29.96 8.90 -16.89
CA LYS A 177 31.41 9.10 -16.72
C LYS A 177 31.76 10.58 -16.54
N GLN A 178 30.97 11.48 -17.13
CA GLN A 178 31.16 12.92 -16.99
C GLN A 178 31.05 13.37 -15.53
N TRP A 179 30.24 12.67 -14.72
CA TRP A 179 30.08 12.94 -13.30
C TRP A 179 31.09 12.21 -12.41
N ASP A 180 31.93 11.32 -12.93
CA ASP A 180 32.93 10.62 -12.10
C ASP A 180 33.87 11.63 -11.43
N GLU A 181 34.17 11.40 -10.15
CA GLU A 181 34.95 12.31 -9.28
C GLU A 181 34.30 13.69 -9.05
N LEU A 182 33.03 13.93 -9.43
CA LEU A 182 32.36 15.20 -9.11
C LEU A 182 32.14 15.32 -7.60
N ILE A 183 32.65 16.39 -6.99
CA ILE A 183 32.47 16.70 -5.57
C ILE A 183 31.59 17.94 -5.43
N LEU A 184 30.48 17.81 -4.71
CA LEU A 184 29.53 18.90 -4.47
C LEU A 184 29.04 18.87 -3.02
N PRO A 185 28.63 20.01 -2.45
CA PRO A 185 27.96 20.04 -1.15
C PRO A 185 26.81 19.05 -1.07
N VAL A 186 26.62 18.41 0.09
CA VAL A 186 25.58 17.38 0.28
C VAL A 186 24.17 17.89 -0.06
N GLU A 187 23.90 19.16 0.17
CA GLU A 187 22.60 19.81 -0.11
C GLU A 187 22.54 20.47 -1.50
N HIS A 188 23.54 20.27 -2.35
CA HIS A 188 23.59 20.85 -3.69
C HIS A 188 22.39 20.38 -4.56
N PRO A 189 21.74 21.27 -5.35
CA PRO A 189 20.56 20.93 -6.15
C PRO A 189 20.72 19.74 -7.10
N PHE A 190 21.95 19.47 -7.56
CA PHE A 190 22.27 18.29 -8.38
C PHE A 190 21.76 16.98 -7.76
N TRP A 191 21.91 16.83 -6.44
CA TRP A 191 21.52 15.62 -5.73
C TRP A 191 20.02 15.41 -5.65
N LYS A 192 19.19 16.41 -6.00
CA LYS A 192 17.73 16.24 -6.07
C LYS A 192 17.30 15.35 -7.23
N THR A 193 18.12 15.24 -8.28
CA THR A 193 17.78 14.51 -9.50
C THR A 193 18.85 13.49 -9.92
N HIS A 194 20.09 13.63 -9.48
CA HIS A 194 21.21 12.80 -9.94
C HIS A 194 21.76 11.85 -8.88
N LEU A 195 21.03 11.64 -7.78
CA LEU A 195 21.40 10.62 -6.80
C LEU A 195 21.24 9.24 -7.47
N PRO A 196 22.32 8.46 -7.66
CA PRO A 196 22.22 7.16 -8.30
C PRO A 196 21.22 6.26 -7.59
N PRO A 197 20.58 5.30 -8.29
CA PRO A 197 20.82 4.89 -9.69
C PRO A 197 20.17 5.77 -10.78
N ASN A 198 21.00 6.24 -11.72
CA ASN A 198 20.62 7.20 -12.78
C ASN A 198 20.14 6.59 -14.12
N ASP A 199 20.06 5.26 -14.24
CA ASP A 199 19.45 4.51 -15.36
C ASP A 199 19.28 3.03 -14.95
N TRP A 200 18.56 2.22 -15.72
CA TRP A 200 18.43 0.78 -15.47
C TRP A 200 19.80 0.11 -15.36
N GLY A 201 20.02 -0.64 -14.28
CA GLY A 201 21.29 -1.32 -14.03
C GLY A 201 22.48 -0.36 -13.85
N CYS A 202 22.22 0.89 -13.42
CA CYS A 202 23.27 1.82 -13.05
C CYS A 202 24.12 1.25 -11.91
N ARG A 203 25.43 1.45 -12.00
CA ARG A 203 26.44 1.00 -11.01
C ARG A 203 27.29 2.16 -10.51
N CYS A 204 26.70 3.35 -10.56
CA CYS A 204 27.25 4.54 -9.93
C CYS A 204 26.83 4.58 -8.47
N TYR A 205 27.64 5.22 -7.64
CA TYR A 205 27.42 5.40 -6.22
C TYR A 205 27.95 6.76 -5.79
N VAL A 206 27.66 7.14 -4.56
CA VAL A 206 28.10 8.40 -3.97
C VAL A 206 28.74 8.07 -2.63
N VAL A 207 29.86 8.74 -2.33
CA VAL A 207 30.57 8.62 -1.05
C VAL A 207 30.60 9.99 -0.35
N PRO A 208 30.42 10.04 0.98
CA PRO A 208 30.64 11.26 1.75
C PRO A 208 32.15 11.58 1.79
N THR A 209 32.49 12.86 1.74
CA THR A 209 33.89 13.34 1.79
C THR A 209 33.99 14.72 2.46
N ASP A 210 35.15 15.01 3.02
CA ASP A 210 35.57 16.33 3.54
C ASP A 210 36.36 17.13 2.50
N GLU A 211 36.66 16.54 1.34
CA GLU A 211 37.28 17.24 0.21
C GLU A 211 36.42 18.39 -0.29
N GLU A 212 37.05 19.50 -0.67
CA GLU A 212 36.38 20.69 -1.21
C GLU A 212 35.65 20.40 -2.54
N PRO A 213 34.51 21.08 -2.82
CA PRO A 213 33.86 21.01 -4.13
C PRO A 213 34.83 21.34 -5.27
N ASN A 214 34.88 20.50 -6.30
CA ASN A 214 35.98 20.54 -7.26
C ASN A 214 35.64 21.15 -8.63
N ARG A 215 34.35 21.31 -8.95
CA ARG A 215 33.90 21.96 -10.20
C ARG A 215 32.43 22.33 -10.14
N GLU A 216 32.06 23.34 -10.92
CA GLU A 216 30.66 23.66 -11.20
C GLU A 216 30.07 22.72 -12.25
N ILE A 217 28.74 22.55 -12.21
CA ILE A 217 28.02 21.80 -13.24
C ILE A 217 27.70 22.74 -14.40
N GLN A 218 28.34 22.52 -15.55
CA GLN A 218 28.07 23.27 -16.78
C GLN A 218 27.39 22.35 -17.81
N ASN A 219 26.29 22.82 -18.40
CA ASN A 219 25.57 22.14 -19.51
C ASN A 219 25.18 20.68 -19.24
N ASP A 220 24.72 20.38 -18.03
CA ASP A 220 24.27 19.03 -17.69
C ASP A 220 22.99 18.67 -18.43
N THR A 221 23.04 17.55 -19.16
CA THR A 221 21.87 17.06 -19.87
C THR A 221 20.91 16.45 -18.84
N PRO A 222 19.63 16.86 -18.78
CA PRO A 222 18.69 16.29 -17.83
C PRO A 222 18.63 14.77 -17.93
N LEU A 223 18.58 14.08 -16.78
CA LEU A 223 18.26 12.65 -16.76
C LEU A 223 16.87 12.40 -17.34
N LYS A 224 16.67 11.19 -17.87
CA LYS A 224 15.32 10.74 -18.21
C LYS A 224 14.47 10.87 -16.95
N GLU A 225 13.27 11.42 -17.06
CA GLU A 225 12.41 11.73 -15.91
C GLU A 225 12.21 10.53 -14.97
N THR A 226 12.18 9.31 -15.51
CA THR A 226 12.06 8.05 -14.74
C THR A 226 13.21 7.79 -13.77
N PHE A 227 14.38 8.39 -13.99
CA PHE A 227 15.57 8.25 -13.15
C PHE A 227 16.04 9.55 -12.50
N ALA A 228 15.45 10.69 -12.87
CA ALA A 228 15.75 11.97 -12.26
C ALA A 228 15.16 12.00 -10.83
N ASN A 229 15.90 11.51 -9.85
CA ASN A 229 15.35 11.20 -8.54
C ASN A 229 16.30 11.48 -7.36
N ASN A 230 15.69 11.78 -6.21
CA ASN A 230 16.27 11.57 -4.90
C ASN A 230 15.17 10.98 -3.99
N PRO A 231 15.19 9.66 -3.77
CA PRO A 231 14.13 8.98 -3.03
C PRO A 231 14.05 9.41 -1.57
N ALA A 232 15.14 9.90 -0.96
CA ALA A 232 15.10 10.43 0.41
C ALA A 232 14.30 11.73 0.53
N LEU A 233 14.28 12.53 -0.55
CA LEU A 233 13.63 13.84 -0.55
C LEU A 233 12.16 13.78 -0.98
N ASN A 234 11.83 12.96 -1.97
CA ASN A 234 10.48 12.90 -2.53
C ASN A 234 9.69 11.63 -2.17
N GLY A 235 10.35 10.65 -1.53
CA GLY A 235 9.74 9.39 -1.14
C GLY A 235 9.25 8.54 -2.31
N LYS A 236 9.88 8.63 -3.49
CA LYS A 236 9.52 7.84 -4.68
C LYS A 236 10.67 6.94 -5.12
N ILE A 237 10.37 5.67 -5.40
CA ILE A 237 11.30 4.75 -6.08
C ILE A 237 11.35 5.07 -7.58
N PHE A 238 10.16 5.26 -8.17
CA PHE A 238 9.95 5.60 -9.56
C PHE A 238 9.22 6.97 -9.62
N PRO A 239 9.96 8.08 -9.80
CA PRO A 239 9.38 9.43 -9.79
C PRO A 239 8.37 9.63 -10.92
N THR A 240 8.64 9.02 -12.07
CA THR A 240 7.69 8.75 -13.15
C THR A 240 7.77 7.28 -13.52
N SER A 241 6.77 6.77 -14.24
CA SER A 241 6.76 5.39 -14.73
C SER A 241 6.76 5.38 -16.24
N GLY A 242 7.63 4.58 -16.87
CA GLY A 242 7.55 4.33 -18.30
C GLY A 242 6.17 3.79 -18.72
N TYR A 243 5.49 3.08 -17.82
CA TYR A 243 4.14 2.58 -18.08
C TYR A 243 3.06 3.68 -18.17
N LEU A 244 3.35 4.91 -17.69
CA LEU A 244 2.46 6.07 -17.88
C LEU A 244 2.40 6.51 -19.34
N THR A 245 3.54 6.44 -20.04
CA THR A 245 3.68 6.94 -21.42
C THR A 245 3.38 5.86 -22.46
N PHE A 246 3.53 4.58 -22.10
CA PHE A 246 3.14 3.45 -22.94
C PHE A 246 1.61 3.30 -23.02
N GLY A 247 0.99 3.88 -24.05
CA GLY A 247 -0.40 3.57 -24.45
C GLY A 247 -1.38 4.74 -24.50
N GLY A 248 -0.90 5.99 -24.49
CA GLY A 248 -1.75 7.18 -24.68
C GLY A 248 -2.86 7.30 -23.64
N LEU A 249 -2.55 7.02 -22.37
CA LEU A 249 -3.53 7.14 -21.29
C LEU A 249 -3.97 8.61 -21.15
N SER A 250 -5.28 8.84 -21.10
CA SER A 250 -5.81 10.16 -20.79
C SER A 250 -5.51 10.53 -19.33
N PRO A 251 -5.41 11.83 -18.99
CA PRO A 251 -5.23 12.28 -17.60
C PRO A 251 -6.24 11.68 -16.62
N GLU A 252 -7.52 11.58 -17.01
CA GLU A 252 -8.58 11.01 -16.18
C GLU A 252 -8.38 9.50 -15.95
N THR A 253 -7.80 8.80 -16.93
CA THR A 253 -7.47 7.38 -16.78
C THR A 253 -6.30 7.20 -15.82
N ILE A 254 -5.30 8.08 -15.88
CA ILE A 254 -4.16 8.09 -14.96
C ILE A 254 -4.64 8.30 -13.53
N GLU A 255 -5.50 9.30 -13.30
CA GLU A 255 -6.07 9.59 -11.97
C GLU A 255 -6.82 8.38 -11.40
N LYS A 256 -7.68 7.74 -12.20
CA LYS A 256 -8.40 6.52 -11.76
C LYS A 256 -7.47 5.37 -11.38
N ILE A 257 -6.33 5.21 -12.07
CA ILE A 257 -5.34 4.18 -11.75
C ILE A 257 -4.63 4.52 -10.43
N ILE A 258 -4.30 5.80 -10.21
CA ILE A 258 -3.71 6.27 -8.95
C ILE A 258 -4.67 6.04 -7.79
N ASP A 259 -5.93 6.45 -7.92
CA ASP A 259 -6.97 6.26 -6.90
C ASP A 259 -7.13 4.78 -6.54
N TRP A 260 -7.27 3.92 -7.55
CA TRP A 260 -7.33 2.47 -7.35
C TRP A 260 -6.09 1.93 -6.64
N SER A 261 -4.89 2.38 -7.02
CA SER A 261 -3.64 1.97 -6.38
C SER A 261 -3.57 2.39 -4.91
N HIS A 262 -4.10 3.56 -4.56
CA HIS A 262 -4.14 4.05 -3.18
C HIS A 262 -5.14 3.26 -2.33
N GLU A 263 -6.28 2.88 -2.91
CA GLU A 263 -7.22 1.98 -2.25
C GLU A 263 -6.59 0.61 -1.99
N MET A 264 -5.92 0.04 -2.99
CA MET A 264 -5.21 -1.24 -2.87
C MET A 264 -4.09 -1.17 -1.83
N PHE A 265 -3.29 -0.09 -1.82
CA PHE A 265 -2.27 0.15 -0.81
C PHE A 265 -2.84 0.21 0.61
N LYS A 266 -3.95 0.93 0.82
CA LYS A 266 -4.67 0.97 2.11
C LYS A 266 -5.17 -0.40 2.55
N ARG A 267 -5.58 -1.27 1.62
CA ARG A 267 -5.97 -2.66 1.90
C ARG A 267 -4.75 -3.48 2.36
N ALA A 268 -3.63 -3.37 1.64
CA ALA A 268 -2.39 -4.08 1.99
C ALA A 268 -1.82 -3.65 3.35
N GLU A 269 -1.82 -2.34 3.65
CA GLU A 269 -1.38 -1.83 4.96
C GLU A 269 -2.26 -2.35 6.09
N ARG A 270 -3.59 -2.33 5.89
CA ARG A 270 -4.54 -2.89 6.85
C ARG A 270 -4.34 -4.38 7.04
N TYR A 271 -4.10 -5.14 5.97
CA TYR A 271 -3.78 -6.57 6.04
C TYR A 271 -2.59 -6.82 6.95
N ALA A 272 -1.48 -6.11 6.74
CA ALA A 272 -0.27 -6.25 7.55
C ALA A 272 -0.52 -5.92 9.04
N LYS A 273 -1.21 -4.81 9.32
CA LYS A 273 -1.59 -4.40 10.68
C LYS A 273 -2.50 -5.43 11.37
N ASN A 274 -3.48 -5.96 10.65
CA ASN A 274 -4.38 -6.99 11.16
C ASN A 274 -3.65 -8.31 11.41
N TYR A 275 -2.71 -8.70 10.54
CA TYR A 275 -1.92 -9.92 10.73
C TYR A 275 -1.02 -9.82 11.97
N ALA A 276 -0.35 -8.69 12.17
CA ALA A 276 0.42 -8.43 13.39
C ALA A 276 -0.46 -8.49 14.65
N SER A 277 -1.66 -7.89 14.58
CA SER A 277 -2.66 -7.97 15.65
C SER A 277 -3.11 -9.41 15.90
N TYR A 278 -3.29 -10.21 14.85
CA TYR A 278 -3.67 -11.62 14.96
C TYR A 278 -2.62 -12.41 15.72
N LEU A 279 -1.34 -12.24 15.39
CA LEU A 279 -0.26 -12.90 16.11
C LEU A 279 -0.21 -12.50 17.59
N LYS A 280 -0.51 -11.23 17.92
CA LYS A 280 -0.63 -10.75 19.30
C LYS A 280 -1.77 -11.44 20.05
N TYR A 281 -2.99 -11.39 19.52
CA TYR A 281 -4.16 -11.97 20.21
C TYR A 281 -4.11 -13.49 20.27
N LYS A 282 -3.53 -14.16 19.27
CA LYS A 282 -3.41 -15.63 19.25
C LYS A 282 -2.58 -16.15 20.42
N ARG A 283 -1.62 -15.36 20.91
CA ARG A 283 -0.79 -15.69 22.08
C ARG A 283 -1.43 -15.30 23.41
N ASN A 284 -2.44 -14.42 23.39
CA ASN A 284 -3.10 -13.96 24.61
C ASN A 284 -4.21 -14.94 25.02
N LYS A 285 -4.04 -15.59 26.17
CA LYS A 285 -5.00 -16.57 26.69
C LYS A 285 -6.31 -15.93 27.15
N ASP A 286 -6.39 -14.61 27.31
CA ASP A 286 -7.62 -13.93 27.73
C ASP A 286 -8.60 -13.71 26.57
N TYR A 287 -8.17 -13.98 25.33
CA TYR A 287 -9.03 -13.89 24.14
C TYR A 287 -9.35 -15.27 23.58
N THR A 288 -10.54 -15.36 23.01
CA THR A 288 -11.09 -16.52 22.30
C THR A 288 -11.53 -16.10 20.90
N ASN A 289 -11.91 -17.08 20.06
CA ASN A 289 -12.34 -16.83 18.68
C ASN A 289 -11.35 -16.00 17.86
N VAL A 290 -10.05 -16.19 18.11
CA VAL A 290 -8.99 -15.47 17.41
C VAL A 290 -8.81 -16.03 16.01
N LEU A 291 -9.44 -15.38 15.02
CA LEU A 291 -9.40 -15.79 13.61
C LEU A 291 -8.73 -14.73 12.74
N PHE A 292 -8.15 -15.18 11.62
CA PHE A 292 -7.59 -14.34 10.57
C PHE A 292 -7.98 -14.90 9.21
N ASP A 293 -8.59 -14.05 8.37
CA ASP A 293 -8.94 -14.38 7.01
C ASP A 293 -7.74 -14.10 6.10
N LYS A 294 -7.14 -15.16 5.55
CA LYS A 294 -5.97 -15.03 4.67
C LYS A 294 -6.27 -14.30 3.36
N LYS A 295 -7.53 -14.31 2.90
CA LYS A 295 -7.95 -13.68 1.64
C LYS A 295 -8.25 -12.19 1.83
N THR A 296 -8.98 -11.84 2.89
CA THR A 296 -9.43 -10.45 3.09
C THR A 296 -8.56 -9.66 4.06
N GLY A 297 -7.72 -10.33 4.85
CA GLY A 297 -6.94 -9.74 5.94
C GLY A 297 -7.76 -9.41 7.17
N GLY A 298 -9.03 -9.84 7.22
CA GLY A 298 -9.89 -9.61 8.37
C GLY A 298 -9.40 -10.36 9.59
N MET A 299 -9.54 -9.75 10.77
CA MET A 299 -9.30 -10.48 12.02
C MET A 299 -10.40 -10.24 13.03
N GLN A 300 -10.61 -11.21 13.90
CA GLN A 300 -11.49 -11.06 15.05
C GLN A 300 -10.87 -11.71 16.27
N ALA A 301 -11.24 -11.21 17.44
CA ALA A 301 -10.98 -11.82 18.73
C ALA A 301 -12.01 -11.31 19.74
N THR A 302 -12.32 -12.12 20.74
CA THR A 302 -13.28 -11.77 21.79
C THR A 302 -12.68 -12.08 23.16
N HIS A 303 -12.65 -11.09 24.05
CA HIS A 303 -12.19 -11.29 25.41
C HIS A 303 -13.09 -12.29 26.15
N LYS A 304 -12.53 -13.19 26.97
CA LYS A 304 -13.28 -14.24 27.69
C LYS A 304 -14.34 -13.69 28.66
N LEU A 305 -14.10 -12.48 29.16
CA LEU A 305 -14.99 -11.75 30.06
C LEU A 305 -15.84 -10.69 29.33
N HIS A 306 -15.93 -10.73 27.99
CA HIS A 306 -16.86 -9.89 27.25
C HIS A 306 -18.30 -10.40 27.47
N ASN A 307 -19.18 -9.51 27.92
CA ASN A 307 -20.53 -9.87 28.30
C ASN A 307 -21.50 -9.63 27.13
N PHE A 308 -21.96 -10.71 26.50
CA PHE A 308 -23.02 -10.63 25.50
C PHE A 308 -24.37 -10.61 26.20
N ASP A 309 -25.05 -9.46 26.24
CA ASP A 309 -26.47 -9.43 26.63
C ASP A 309 -27.35 -10.08 25.53
N ASP A 310 -28.60 -10.44 25.86
CA ASP A 310 -29.44 -11.27 24.98
C ASP A 310 -29.77 -10.60 23.63
N VAL A 311 -29.80 -9.26 23.58
CA VAL A 311 -30.18 -8.50 22.37
C VAL A 311 -28.97 -7.81 21.74
N GLY A 312 -28.25 -6.96 22.48
CA GLY A 312 -27.04 -6.28 22.02
C GLY A 312 -25.93 -7.26 21.65
N GLY A 313 -25.78 -8.36 22.38
CA GLY A 313 -24.80 -9.40 22.09
C GLY A 313 -25.00 -10.09 20.74
N THR A 314 -26.22 -10.08 20.18
CA THR A 314 -26.46 -10.54 18.80
C THR A 314 -25.94 -9.54 17.76
N TYR A 315 -26.09 -8.25 18.03
CA TYR A 315 -25.60 -7.17 17.17
C TYR A 315 -24.08 -7.14 17.15
N GLU A 316 -23.42 -7.27 18.30
CA GLU A 316 -21.96 -7.30 18.41
C GLU A 316 -21.34 -8.45 17.61
N LYS A 317 -21.85 -9.68 17.79
CA LYS A 317 -21.37 -10.86 17.05
C LYS A 317 -21.57 -10.69 15.54
N TYR A 318 -22.71 -10.12 15.14
CA TYR A 318 -22.99 -9.88 13.72
C TYR A 318 -22.05 -8.83 13.13
N VAL A 319 -21.90 -7.69 13.80
CA VAL A 319 -20.98 -6.61 13.41
C VAL A 319 -19.54 -7.12 13.32
N GLN A 320 -19.08 -7.90 14.30
CA GLN A 320 -17.76 -8.53 14.29
C GLN A 320 -17.57 -9.42 13.06
N LYS A 321 -18.52 -10.33 12.80
CA LYS A 321 -18.49 -11.23 11.65
C LYS A 321 -18.47 -10.47 10.32
N ILE A 322 -19.26 -9.40 10.18
CA ILE A 322 -19.26 -8.58 8.96
C ILE A 322 -17.95 -7.81 8.82
N GLY A 323 -17.47 -7.15 9.87
CA GLY A 323 -16.20 -6.43 9.81
C GLY A 323 -15.02 -7.34 9.45
N TYR A 324 -14.96 -8.53 10.06
CA TYR A 324 -14.02 -9.60 9.72
C TYR A 324 -14.09 -9.98 8.24
N LYS A 325 -15.29 -10.29 7.73
CA LYS A 325 -15.50 -10.65 6.30
C LYS A 325 -15.02 -9.56 5.33
N TYR A 326 -15.12 -8.29 5.72
CA TYR A 326 -14.72 -7.13 4.91
C TYR A 326 -13.28 -6.66 5.16
N GLY A 327 -12.44 -7.51 5.76
CA GLY A 327 -11.01 -7.23 5.92
C GLY A 327 -10.67 -6.26 7.05
N ASN A 328 -11.55 -6.08 8.03
CA ASN A 328 -11.29 -5.25 9.22
C ASN A 328 -10.87 -6.12 10.41
N SER A 329 -10.12 -5.52 11.33
CA SER A 329 -9.87 -6.08 12.66
C SER A 329 -11.01 -5.65 13.59
N VAL A 330 -11.82 -6.60 14.06
CA VAL A 330 -12.89 -6.32 15.02
C VAL A 330 -12.69 -7.13 16.29
N ILE A 331 -12.24 -6.45 17.34
CA ILE A 331 -11.93 -7.05 18.63
C ILE A 331 -13.02 -6.65 19.62
N LEU A 332 -13.68 -7.61 20.24
CA LEU A 332 -14.61 -7.36 21.35
C LEU A 332 -13.85 -7.49 22.66
N ASP A 333 -13.83 -6.43 23.47
CA ASP A 333 -12.94 -6.33 24.64
C ASP A 333 -13.71 -6.46 25.96
N ILE A 334 -13.00 -6.51 27.10
CA ILE A 334 -13.64 -6.66 28.40
C ILE A 334 -14.61 -5.50 28.71
N GLU A 335 -15.83 -5.85 29.11
CA GLU A 335 -16.80 -4.90 29.65
C GLU A 335 -16.87 -5.00 31.17
N ILE A 336 -16.20 -4.10 31.89
CA ILE A 336 -16.26 -4.08 33.35
C ILE A 336 -17.41 -3.17 33.79
N HIS A 337 -18.58 -3.76 34.05
CA HIS A 337 -19.77 -3.03 34.48
C HIS A 337 -19.76 -2.63 35.98
N ASN A 338 -18.84 -3.18 36.78
CA ASN A 338 -18.83 -3.06 38.25
C ASN A 338 -18.02 -1.87 38.81
N ILE A 339 -17.38 -1.06 37.97
CA ILE A 339 -16.63 0.13 38.43
C ILE A 339 -17.48 1.37 38.16
N HIS A 340 -17.96 1.99 39.23
CA HIS A 340 -18.74 3.23 39.16
C HIS A 340 -17.94 4.31 38.39
N LYS A 341 -18.50 4.77 37.25
CA LYS A 341 -17.95 5.76 36.28
C LYS A 341 -17.06 5.23 35.15
N LEU A 342 -16.73 3.93 35.06
CA LEU A 342 -16.02 3.38 33.91
C LEU A 342 -17.04 2.82 32.90
N LYS A 343 -17.29 3.52 31.78
CA LYS A 343 -18.10 2.98 30.67
C LYS A 343 -17.15 2.47 29.59
N ASN A 344 -16.94 1.16 29.52
CA ASN A 344 -16.14 0.54 28.47
C ASN A 344 -16.89 0.54 27.14
N THR A 345 -16.16 0.73 26.05
CA THR A 345 -16.64 0.53 24.69
C THR A 345 -16.69 -0.96 24.37
N ASP A 346 -17.57 -1.37 23.47
CA ASP A 346 -17.76 -2.79 23.12
C ASP A 346 -16.46 -3.44 22.60
N GLY A 347 -15.58 -2.63 21.99
CA GLY A 347 -14.21 -3.04 21.74
C GLY A 347 -13.47 -2.13 20.77
N TYR A 348 -12.86 -2.72 19.73
CA TYR A 348 -11.99 -2.02 18.79
C TYR A 348 -12.30 -2.37 17.33
N TRP A 349 -12.38 -1.35 16.48
CA TRP A 349 -12.42 -1.46 15.02
C TRP A 349 -11.12 -0.91 14.42
N ASN A 350 -10.31 -1.78 13.81
CA ASN A 350 -8.98 -1.44 13.29
C ASN A 350 -8.11 -0.69 14.32
N GLY A 351 -8.17 -1.11 15.59
CA GLY A 351 -7.42 -0.52 16.70
C GLY A 351 -8.02 0.73 17.33
N LEU A 352 -9.12 1.27 16.78
CA LEU A 352 -9.84 2.40 17.35
C LEU A 352 -11.00 1.96 18.24
N LYS A 353 -11.22 2.62 19.37
CA LYS A 353 -12.30 2.26 20.29
C LYS A 353 -13.66 2.38 19.61
N MET A 354 -14.46 1.33 19.66
CA MET A 354 -15.70 1.17 18.91
C MET A 354 -16.88 0.97 19.84
N GLU A 355 -18.00 1.60 19.47
CA GLU A 355 -19.30 1.35 20.08
C GLU A 355 -20.35 1.03 19.01
N ILE A 356 -21.18 0.03 19.28
CA ILE A 356 -22.18 -0.54 18.38
C ILE A 356 -23.57 -0.14 18.86
N ALA A 357 -24.41 0.33 17.93
CA ALA A 357 -25.81 0.64 18.21
C ALA A 357 -26.73 0.01 17.16
N GLY A 358 -27.76 -0.70 17.64
CA GLY A 358 -28.85 -1.19 16.80
C GLY A 358 -29.79 -0.06 16.36
N THR A 359 -30.15 -0.04 15.08
CA THR A 359 -31.04 0.96 14.46
C THR A 359 -32.17 0.24 13.71
N GLU A 360 -33.13 -0.30 14.45
CA GLU A 360 -34.15 -1.23 13.91
C GLU A 360 -35.10 -0.64 12.87
N THR A 361 -35.46 0.65 12.96
CA THR A 361 -36.45 1.28 12.06
C THR A 361 -35.85 2.18 10.98
N GLY A 362 -34.52 2.40 10.99
CA GLY A 362 -33.83 3.18 9.96
C GLY A 362 -34.21 4.67 9.87
N THR A 363 -35.08 5.19 10.74
CA THR A 363 -35.52 6.60 10.69
C THR A 363 -34.40 7.56 11.10
N ALA A 364 -34.43 8.80 10.59
CA ALA A 364 -33.43 9.82 10.93
C ALA A 364 -33.31 10.07 12.46
N ASN A 365 -34.42 9.95 13.21
CA ASN A 365 -34.40 10.09 14.67
C ASN A 365 -33.72 8.89 15.35
N ASN A 366 -33.94 7.67 14.86
CA ASN A 366 -33.27 6.49 15.40
C ASN A 366 -31.79 6.47 15.06
N ILE A 367 -31.39 6.93 13.87
CA ILE A 367 -29.98 7.11 13.49
C ILE A 367 -29.30 8.11 14.43
N ARG A 368 -29.93 9.28 14.67
CA ARG A 368 -29.45 10.27 15.65
C ARG A 368 -29.31 9.66 17.05
N ASN A 369 -30.31 8.88 17.48
CA ASN A 369 -30.30 8.27 18.81
C ASN A 369 -29.22 7.18 18.93
N GLY A 370 -28.97 6.40 17.88
CA GLY A 370 -27.85 5.45 17.81
C GLY A 370 -26.49 6.16 17.91
N LEU A 371 -26.30 7.27 17.19
CA LEU A 371 -25.09 8.08 17.31
C LEU A 371 -24.93 8.67 18.73
N LYS A 372 -26.03 9.12 19.36
CA LYS A 372 -26.02 9.56 20.77
C LYS A 372 -25.65 8.43 21.73
N HIS A 373 -26.15 7.21 21.49
CA HIS A 373 -25.77 6.02 22.26
C HIS A 373 -24.26 5.81 22.18
N CYS A 374 -23.70 5.78 20.96
CA CYS A 374 -22.25 5.69 20.75
C CYS A 374 -21.47 6.81 21.45
N ALA A 375 -21.99 8.04 21.41
CA ALA A 375 -21.37 9.23 22.00
C ALA A 375 -21.43 9.30 23.54
N SER A 376 -22.29 8.47 24.15
CA SER A 376 -22.45 8.40 25.61
C SER A 376 -21.20 7.84 26.29
N LYS A 377 -20.45 6.98 25.58
CA LYS A 377 -19.12 6.50 25.94
C LYS A 377 -18.08 7.46 25.35
N LYS A 378 -17.55 8.38 26.17
CA LYS A 378 -16.70 9.49 25.69
C LYS A 378 -15.37 9.06 25.10
N THR A 379 -14.96 7.83 25.31
CA THR A 379 -13.77 7.22 24.69
C THR A 379 -14.02 6.66 23.29
N THR A 380 -15.26 6.52 22.84
CA THR A 380 -15.63 5.96 21.51
C THR A 380 -15.04 6.79 20.38
N GLU A 381 -14.27 6.16 19.50
CA GLU A 381 -13.68 6.77 18.30
C GLU A 381 -14.43 6.38 17.03
N VAL A 382 -14.98 5.16 17.01
CA VAL A 382 -15.75 4.59 15.90
C VAL A 382 -17.17 4.31 16.35
N ALA A 383 -18.16 4.93 15.70
CA ALA A 383 -19.56 4.57 15.88
C ALA A 383 -19.97 3.56 14.80
N VAL A 384 -20.51 2.41 15.20
CA VAL A 384 -21.06 1.42 14.27
C VAL A 384 -22.56 1.34 14.45
N LEU A 385 -23.31 1.72 13.42
CA LEU A 385 -24.76 1.58 13.38
C LEU A 385 -25.12 0.31 12.62
N TYR A 386 -25.78 -0.63 13.31
CA TYR A 386 -26.28 -1.86 12.70
C TYR A 386 -27.78 -1.74 12.42
N PHE A 387 -28.20 -2.02 11.18
CA PHE A 387 -29.58 -1.95 10.71
C PHE A 387 -30.11 -3.39 10.51
N PRO A 388 -30.68 -4.03 11.54
CA PRO A 388 -31.05 -5.45 11.48
C PRO A 388 -32.19 -5.75 10.50
N ASN A 389 -33.04 -4.77 10.20
CA ASN A 389 -34.21 -4.93 9.33
C ASN A 389 -33.94 -4.48 7.88
N ASN A 390 -32.68 -4.42 7.45
CA ASN A 390 -32.27 -4.08 6.09
C ASN A 390 -32.86 -2.77 5.53
N ASN A 391 -33.04 -1.78 6.41
CA ASN A 391 -33.72 -0.52 6.12
C ASN A 391 -32.78 0.69 6.06
N PHE A 392 -31.51 0.46 5.72
CA PHE A 392 -30.56 1.56 5.51
C PHE A 392 -30.93 2.36 4.25
N SER A 393 -31.00 3.69 4.40
CA SER A 393 -31.06 4.65 3.30
C SER A 393 -30.00 5.71 3.51
N LYS A 394 -29.16 5.95 2.50
CA LYS A 394 -28.09 6.96 2.57
C LYS A 394 -28.66 8.35 2.85
N THR A 395 -29.76 8.72 2.19
CA THR A 395 -30.44 10.01 2.38
C THR A 395 -30.95 10.16 3.82
N ILE A 396 -31.65 9.16 4.36
CA ILE A 396 -32.18 9.21 5.73
C ILE A 396 -31.03 9.19 6.76
N PHE A 397 -29.94 8.48 6.46
CA PHE A 397 -28.73 8.51 7.29
C PHE A 397 -28.09 9.89 7.32
N GLU A 398 -27.96 10.57 6.18
CA GLU A 398 -27.41 11.92 6.11
C GLU A 398 -28.28 12.92 6.88
N GLU A 399 -29.61 12.80 6.83
CA GLU A 399 -30.53 13.58 7.67
C GLU A 399 -30.33 13.30 9.17
N GLY A 400 -30.23 12.02 9.55
CA GLY A 400 -29.99 11.62 10.94
C GLY A 400 -28.64 12.12 11.46
N LEU A 401 -27.60 12.05 10.63
CA LEU A 401 -26.26 12.57 10.91
C LEU A 401 -26.28 14.10 11.03
N ALA A 402 -27.01 14.81 10.18
CA ALA A 402 -27.18 16.26 10.28
C ALA A 402 -27.87 16.65 11.60
N LYS A 403 -28.93 15.93 11.99
CA LYS A 403 -29.59 16.12 13.29
C LYS A 403 -28.65 15.86 14.47
N TYR A 404 -27.81 14.83 14.38
CA TYR A 404 -26.80 14.53 15.40
C TYR A 404 -25.72 15.63 15.48
N ASN A 405 -25.22 16.08 14.33
CA ASN A 405 -24.25 17.17 14.26
C ASN A 405 -24.82 18.50 14.76
N GLY A 406 -26.14 18.72 14.65
CA GLY A 406 -26.83 19.85 15.27
C GLY A 406 -26.72 19.89 16.80
N LEU A 407 -26.35 18.78 17.44
CA LEU A 407 -26.13 18.70 18.89
C LEU A 407 -24.73 19.15 19.32
N TRP A 408 -23.90 19.71 18.43
CA TRP A 408 -22.49 20.03 18.70
C TRP A 408 -22.24 20.91 19.93
N LYS A 409 -23.23 21.71 20.35
CA LYS A 409 -23.17 22.54 21.57
C LYS A 409 -23.46 21.77 22.87
N ASP A 410 -24.00 20.55 22.79
CA ASP A 410 -24.28 19.70 23.94
C ASP A 410 -23.20 18.61 24.07
N PRO A 411 -22.13 18.83 24.86
CA PRO A 411 -21.05 17.87 25.03
C PRO A 411 -21.50 16.58 25.73
N LYS A 412 -22.68 16.54 26.36
CA LYS A 412 -23.22 15.30 26.93
C LYS A 412 -23.74 14.39 25.83
N GLN A 413 -24.37 14.95 24.79
CA GLN A 413 -25.02 14.20 23.72
C GLN A 413 -24.20 14.09 22.43
N PHE A 414 -23.20 14.95 22.26
CA PHE A 414 -22.39 15.01 21.04
C PHE A 414 -20.93 14.63 21.29
N LYS A 415 -20.37 13.99 20.27
CA LYS A 415 -18.94 13.75 20.04
C LYS A 415 -18.68 13.66 18.55
N LYS A 416 -17.58 14.28 18.08
CA LYS A 416 -17.06 14.03 16.73
C LYS A 416 -16.33 12.68 16.72
N PHE A 417 -16.87 11.71 15.99
CA PHE A 417 -16.24 10.40 15.79
C PHE A 417 -15.11 10.51 14.76
N LYS A 418 -14.07 9.69 14.89
CA LYS A 418 -13.04 9.53 13.85
C LYS A 418 -13.60 8.75 12.66
N LYS A 419 -14.50 7.81 12.92
CA LYS A 419 -15.17 7.01 11.88
C LYS A 419 -16.61 6.69 12.24
N ILE A 420 -17.49 6.68 11.25
CA ILE A 420 -18.85 6.15 11.36
C ILE A 420 -19.00 5.04 10.32
N ILE A 421 -19.56 3.90 10.74
CA ILE A 421 -19.78 2.72 9.89
C ILE A 421 -21.23 2.31 10.01
N CYS A 422 -21.88 2.04 8.88
CA CYS A 422 -23.23 1.48 8.86
C CYS A 422 -23.18 0.08 8.26
N ILE A 423 -23.80 -0.87 8.94
CA ILE A 423 -23.91 -2.27 8.53
C ILE A 423 -25.37 -2.61 8.34
N SER A 424 -25.70 -3.17 7.17
CA SER A 424 -27.05 -3.57 6.79
C SER A 424 -26.93 -4.71 5.77
N ASP A 425 -27.87 -5.66 5.77
CA ASP A 425 -27.93 -6.74 4.78
C ASP A 425 -26.61 -7.53 4.62
N GLY A 426 -25.90 -7.76 5.73
CA GLY A 426 -24.62 -8.49 5.74
C GLY A 426 -23.47 -7.77 5.04
N LYS A 427 -23.57 -6.45 4.85
CA LYS A 427 -22.56 -5.61 4.18
C LYS A 427 -22.26 -4.35 5.01
N ILE A 428 -21.07 -3.80 4.81
CA ILE A 428 -20.78 -2.41 5.19
C ILE A 428 -21.37 -1.53 4.09
N VAL A 429 -22.50 -0.88 4.37
CA VAL A 429 -23.26 -0.08 3.40
C VAL A 429 -22.86 1.38 3.37
N TYR A 430 -22.21 1.86 4.44
CA TYR A 430 -21.66 3.21 4.50
C TYR A 430 -20.46 3.25 5.44
N GLN A 431 -19.47 4.07 5.08
CA GLN A 431 -18.38 4.42 5.97
C GLN A 431 -17.92 5.86 5.70
N LYS A 432 -17.67 6.61 6.77
CA LYS A 432 -17.11 7.97 6.70
C LYS A 432 -16.00 8.11 7.73
N SER A 433 -14.84 8.59 7.29
CA SER A 433 -13.73 8.98 8.17
C SER A 433 -13.68 10.51 8.25
N HIS A 434 -13.26 11.05 9.40
CA HIS A 434 -13.37 12.47 9.75
C HIS A 434 -12.07 13.13 10.16
#